data_AF-A0A534NSB4-F1
#
_entry.id   AF-A0A534NSB4-F1
#
_cell.length_a   1.000
_cell.length_b   1.000
_cell.length_c   1.000
_cell.angle_alpha   90.00
_cell.angle_beta   90.00
_cell.angle_gamma   90.00
#
_symmetry.space_group_name_H-M   'P 1'
#
loop_
_entity.id
_entity.type
_entity.pdbx_description
1 polymer ?
#
loop_
_entity_poly.entity_id
_entity_poly.type
_entity_poly.pdbx_seq_one_letter_code
_entity_poly.pdbx_strand_id
1 'polypeptide(L)'
;MTRASASASTTWTVTDHGNMFGVVNFYQEAKKHGIKPVIGFEAYVAGEKGMGDKTQRVGNHLVLLAQNDVGYRNLRYLSSKAFTDGFYYDPRVDKPLLKAHGEGLIALTACMAGAVPRAVRRGDMDEARREVRDLKSIFGDRLYLEIQSNALKEQLPVNHGVCELAREEGVPLVATADSHYVRREDAKAHEVLMAIASGRTFDDPKRMRHDTEELYIKSPQEMYAALEAVTGVGGEWKEAVNNSWLIAERCNVDLNLKDKHLPKFQVPDGETLDSYLQRRAREGLDQRFE
;
A
#
# COMPACT_ATOMS: atom_id res chain seq x y z
N MET A 1 -17.61 -2.13 -4.10
CA MET A 1 -18.22 -2.50 -2.81
C MET A 1 -19.29 -3.58 -2.89
N THR A 2 -20.03 -3.75 -4.00
CA THR A 2 -21.10 -4.77 -4.08
C THR A 2 -20.64 -6.22 -3.83
N ARG A 3 -19.48 -6.64 -4.33
CA ARG A 3 -18.89 -7.97 -4.02
C ARG A 3 -18.42 -8.06 -2.56
N ALA A 4 -17.84 -6.97 -2.05
CA ALA A 4 -17.37 -6.85 -0.68
C ALA A 4 -18.51 -6.96 0.34
N SER A 5 -19.67 -6.36 0.06
CA SER A 5 -20.88 -6.49 0.88
C SER A 5 -21.58 -7.84 0.74
N ALA A 6 -21.32 -8.56 -0.35
CA ALA A 6 -21.85 -9.90 -0.59
C ALA A 6 -20.95 -11.01 -0.02
N SER A 7 -19.69 -10.71 0.29
CA SER A 7 -18.83 -11.62 1.05
C SER A 7 -19.10 -11.45 2.55
N ALA A 8 -18.83 -12.48 3.34
CA ALA A 8 -18.89 -12.39 4.81
C ALA A 8 -17.78 -11.48 5.41
N SER A 9 -16.98 -10.81 4.57
CA SER A 9 -15.82 -10.02 4.99
C SER A 9 -16.25 -8.63 5.43
N THR A 10 -16.06 -8.32 6.71
CA THR A 10 -16.41 -7.00 7.29
C THR A 10 -15.33 -5.94 7.12
N THR A 11 -14.16 -6.29 6.57
CA THR A 11 -12.99 -5.41 6.45
C THR A 11 -12.38 -5.52 5.07
N TRP A 12 -11.98 -4.38 4.50
CA TRP A 12 -11.30 -4.30 3.20
C TRP A 12 -10.12 -3.35 3.27
N THR A 13 -9.08 -3.64 2.51
CA THR A 13 -7.84 -2.87 2.48
C THR A 13 -7.62 -2.27 1.10
N VAL A 14 -7.12 -1.03 1.04
CA VAL A 14 -6.62 -0.41 -0.20
C VAL A 14 -5.09 -0.25 -0.10
N THR A 15 -4.37 -0.67 -1.14
CA THR A 15 -2.91 -0.62 -1.22
C THR A 15 -2.45 -0.29 -2.63
N ASP A 16 -2.86 0.87 -3.17
CA ASP A 16 -2.51 1.28 -4.53
C ASP A 16 -0.99 1.48 -4.72
N HIS A 17 -0.49 1.24 -5.94
CA HIS A 17 0.93 1.40 -6.28
C HIS A 17 1.41 2.85 -6.12
N GLY A 18 2.28 3.09 -5.13
CA GLY A 18 3.03 4.33 -4.93
C GLY A 18 2.19 5.57 -4.61
N ASN A 19 0.87 5.44 -4.41
CA ASN A 19 -0.03 6.58 -4.28
C ASN A 19 -1.20 6.30 -3.32
N MET A 20 -1.92 7.37 -2.95
CA MET A 20 -3.09 7.32 -2.07
C MET A 20 -4.33 7.96 -2.72
N PHE A 21 -4.40 8.01 -4.06
CA PHE A 21 -5.42 8.79 -4.77
C PHE A 21 -6.84 8.29 -4.50
N GLY A 22 -7.02 6.97 -4.38
CA GLY A 22 -8.33 6.35 -4.14
C GLY A 22 -8.82 6.40 -2.70
N VAL A 23 -7.98 6.78 -1.72
CA VAL A 23 -8.21 6.54 -0.29
C VAL A 23 -9.50 7.17 0.23
N VAL A 24 -9.77 8.44 -0.11
CA VAL A 24 -10.97 9.15 0.41
C VAL A 24 -12.25 8.53 -0.14
N ASN A 25 -12.28 8.22 -1.44
CA ASN A 25 -13.43 7.57 -2.08
C ASN A 25 -13.64 6.17 -1.53
N PHE A 26 -12.57 5.39 -1.38
CA PHE A 26 -12.60 4.06 -0.77
C PHE A 26 -13.15 4.10 0.66
N TYR A 27 -12.64 5.01 1.49
CA TYR A 27 -13.07 5.16 2.88
C TYR A 27 -14.56 5.50 2.99
N GLN A 28 -15.03 6.49 2.23
CA GLN A 28 -16.43 6.90 2.25
C GLN A 28 -17.36 5.77 1.80
N GLU A 29 -17.03 5.09 0.70
CA GLU A 29 -17.86 4.02 0.17
C GLU A 29 -17.84 2.79 1.09
N ALA A 30 -16.69 2.45 1.68
CA ALA A 30 -16.60 1.37 2.66
C ALA A 30 -17.50 1.65 3.88
N LYS A 31 -17.39 2.85 4.46
CA LYS A 31 -18.21 3.28 5.60
C LYS A 31 -19.70 3.24 5.28
N LYS A 32 -20.12 3.72 4.11
CA LYS A 32 -21.52 3.69 3.64
C LYS A 32 -22.08 2.27 3.59
N HIS A 33 -21.24 1.28 3.30
CA HIS A 33 -21.61 -0.14 3.23
C HIS A 33 -21.36 -0.91 4.54
N GLY A 34 -21.05 -0.23 5.65
CA GLY A 34 -20.77 -0.90 6.93
C GLY A 34 -19.48 -1.73 6.95
N ILE A 35 -18.59 -1.50 5.99
CA ILE A 35 -17.29 -2.15 5.87
C ILE A 35 -16.25 -1.32 6.62
N LYS A 36 -15.39 -1.96 7.41
CA LYS A 36 -14.21 -1.35 8.02
C LYS A 36 -13.14 -1.12 6.94
N PRO A 37 -12.74 0.13 6.64
CA PRO A 37 -11.65 0.39 5.71
C PRO A 37 -10.30 0.30 6.44
N VAL A 38 -9.35 -0.41 5.83
CA VAL A 38 -7.92 -0.35 6.18
C VAL A 38 -7.21 0.44 5.09
N ILE A 39 -6.55 1.52 5.49
CA ILE A 39 -5.89 2.44 4.57
C ILE A 39 -4.41 2.07 4.47
N GLY A 40 -3.92 1.88 3.25
CA GLY A 40 -2.52 1.66 2.97
C GLY A 40 -2.11 2.19 1.60
N PHE A 41 -0.88 1.90 1.22
CA PHE A 41 -0.39 1.95 -0.15
C PHE A 41 0.78 0.98 -0.31
N GLU A 42 1.03 0.54 -1.54
CA GLU A 42 2.20 -0.27 -1.86
C GLU A 42 3.34 0.66 -2.30
N ALA A 43 4.32 0.87 -1.43
CA ALA A 43 5.42 1.77 -1.67
C ALA A 43 6.47 1.15 -2.61
N TYR A 44 7.08 1.99 -3.45
CA TYR A 44 8.33 1.65 -4.11
C TYR A 44 9.50 2.09 -3.23
N VAL A 45 10.29 1.15 -2.75
CA VAL A 45 11.48 1.40 -1.92
C VAL A 45 12.73 1.36 -2.80
N ALA A 46 13.49 2.44 -2.79
CA ALA A 46 14.76 2.53 -3.50
C ALA A 46 15.81 1.58 -2.91
N GLY A 47 16.84 1.26 -3.69
CA GLY A 47 17.97 0.45 -3.24
C GLY A 47 18.88 1.20 -2.26
N GLU A 48 20.02 0.59 -1.91
CA GLU A 48 20.97 1.12 -0.91
C GLU A 48 21.48 2.54 -1.21
N LYS A 49 21.53 2.93 -2.49
CA LYS A 49 21.92 4.29 -2.90
C LYS A 49 20.88 5.37 -2.58
N GLY A 50 19.70 5.00 -2.08
CA GLY A 50 18.63 5.91 -1.67
C GLY A 50 17.75 6.42 -2.81
N MET A 51 16.67 7.11 -2.45
CA MET A 51 15.64 7.53 -3.42
C MET A 51 16.10 8.64 -4.38
N GLY A 52 17.19 9.35 -4.04
CA GLY A 52 17.83 10.33 -4.91
C GLY A 52 18.67 9.73 -6.05
N ASP A 53 19.02 8.44 -5.97
CA ASP A 53 19.78 7.78 -7.03
C ASP A 53 18.92 7.51 -8.26
N LYS A 54 19.39 8.00 -9.41
CA LYS A 54 18.77 7.79 -10.72
C LYS A 54 19.67 6.96 -11.65
N THR A 55 20.72 6.34 -11.11
CA THR A 55 21.62 5.46 -11.89
C THR A 55 21.09 4.03 -11.97
N GLN A 56 20.32 3.59 -10.97
CA GLN A 56 19.72 2.26 -10.94
C GLN A 56 18.19 2.36 -10.89
N ARG A 57 17.52 1.60 -11.77
CA ARG A 57 16.06 1.48 -11.77
C ARG A 57 15.62 0.45 -10.71
N VAL A 58 15.70 0.86 -9.44
CA VAL A 58 15.27 0.05 -8.30
C VAL A 58 14.05 0.69 -7.65
N GLY A 59 12.98 -0.09 -7.54
CA GLY A 59 11.78 0.17 -6.76
C GLY A 59 11.24 -1.17 -6.26
N ASN A 60 11.61 -1.55 -5.04
CA ASN A 60 11.14 -2.77 -4.40
C ASN A 60 9.78 -2.50 -3.75
N HIS A 61 8.81 -3.40 -3.91
CA HIS A 61 7.51 -3.20 -3.30
C HIS A 61 7.56 -3.39 -1.78
N LEU A 62 6.80 -2.58 -1.05
CA LEU A 62 6.57 -2.73 0.39
C LEU A 62 5.16 -2.26 0.71
N VAL A 63 4.32 -3.11 1.25
CA VAL A 63 2.96 -2.72 1.65
C VAL A 63 3.02 -2.01 2.98
N LEU A 64 2.46 -0.80 3.05
CA LEU A 64 2.36 -0.01 4.27
C LEU A 64 0.89 0.25 4.62
N LEU A 65 0.50 -0.09 5.84
CA LEU A 65 -0.86 0.07 6.36
C LEU A 65 -0.85 1.05 7.54
N ALA A 66 -1.81 1.98 7.56
CA ALA A 66 -1.99 2.89 8.68
C ALA A 66 -2.68 2.15 9.84
N GLN A 67 -1.96 1.98 10.96
CA GLN A 67 -2.51 1.44 12.19
C GLN A 67 -3.45 2.44 12.87
N ASN A 68 -3.15 3.73 12.76
CA ASN A 68 -3.86 4.82 13.43
C ASN A 68 -3.67 6.15 12.67
N ASP A 69 -4.20 7.25 13.21
CA ASP A 69 -4.12 8.58 12.57
C ASP A 69 -2.69 9.12 12.44
N VAL A 70 -1.75 8.70 13.30
CA VAL A 70 -0.32 9.00 13.14
C VAL A 70 0.20 8.29 11.89
N GLY A 71 -0.10 6.99 11.76
CA GLY A 71 0.21 6.21 10.57
C GLY A 71 -0.37 6.82 9.31
N TYR A 72 -1.64 7.23 9.32
CA TYR A 72 -2.26 7.87 8.16
C TYR A 72 -1.59 9.21 7.78
N ARG A 73 -1.18 10.02 8.75
CA ARG A 73 -0.35 11.22 8.49
C ARG A 73 0.99 10.85 7.85
N ASN A 74 1.64 9.80 8.35
CA ASN A 74 2.91 9.33 7.81
C ASN A 74 2.77 8.75 6.39
N LEU A 75 1.73 7.96 6.09
CA LEU A 75 1.47 7.49 4.72
C LEU A 75 1.34 8.66 3.74
N ARG A 76 0.57 9.69 4.09
CA ARG A 76 0.40 10.90 3.25
C ARG A 76 1.73 11.62 3.02
N TYR A 77 2.54 11.76 4.08
CA TYR A 77 3.85 12.37 3.99
C TYR A 77 4.79 11.57 3.09
N LEU A 78 4.87 10.25 3.30
CA LEU A 78 5.67 9.33 2.49
C LEU A 78 5.27 9.37 1.02
N SER A 79 3.97 9.27 0.71
CA SER A 79 3.47 9.34 -0.66
C SER A 79 3.82 10.69 -1.31
N SER A 80 3.66 11.80 -0.59
CA SER A 80 4.01 13.13 -1.09
C SER A 80 5.52 13.24 -1.38
N LYS A 81 6.37 12.80 -0.46
CA LYS A 81 7.83 12.79 -0.62
C LYS A 81 8.31 11.87 -1.74
N ALA A 82 7.63 10.74 -1.94
CA ALA A 82 7.92 9.84 -3.04
C ALA A 82 7.74 10.51 -4.41
N PHE A 83 6.74 11.39 -4.54
CA PHE A 83 6.52 12.17 -5.77
C PHE A 83 7.40 13.41 -5.87
N THR A 84 7.63 14.16 -4.79
CA THR A 84 8.37 15.44 -4.86
C THR A 84 9.88 15.25 -4.88
N ASP A 85 10.40 14.28 -4.12
CA ASP A 85 11.82 14.16 -3.84
C ASP A 85 12.41 12.86 -4.41
N GLY A 86 11.63 11.76 -4.41
CA GLY A 86 12.10 10.42 -4.78
C GLY A 86 11.72 9.94 -6.18
N PHE A 87 11.04 10.77 -6.99
CA PHE A 87 10.50 10.35 -8.27
C PHE A 87 11.61 10.05 -9.30
N TYR A 88 11.54 8.86 -9.89
CA TYR A 88 12.33 8.47 -11.04
C TYR A 88 11.44 7.88 -12.15
N TYR A 89 11.36 6.55 -12.26
CA TYR A 89 10.30 5.91 -13.05
C TYR A 89 9.03 5.72 -12.23
N ASP A 90 9.20 5.47 -10.92
CA ASP A 90 8.16 5.30 -9.94
C ASP A 90 8.38 6.33 -8.81
N PRO A 91 7.33 6.74 -8.06
CA PRO A 91 7.48 7.55 -6.86
C PRO A 91 8.08 6.68 -5.75
N ARG A 92 9.35 6.91 -5.40
CA ARG A 92 10.09 6.05 -4.45
C ARG A 92 10.34 6.70 -3.11
N VAL A 93 10.33 5.89 -2.06
CA VAL A 93 10.84 6.22 -0.73
C VAL A 93 12.15 5.48 -0.47
N ASP A 94 12.87 5.80 0.59
CA ASP A 94 14.03 5.04 1.06
C ASP A 94 13.92 4.64 2.54
N LYS A 95 14.77 3.71 2.97
CA LYS A 95 14.79 3.22 4.36
C LYS A 95 15.00 4.35 5.39
N PRO A 96 15.87 5.36 5.18
CA PRO A 96 15.97 6.52 6.08
C PRO A 96 14.64 7.27 6.25
N LEU A 97 13.93 7.56 5.15
CA LEU A 97 12.62 8.22 5.21
C LEU A 97 11.58 7.33 5.91
N LEU A 98 11.57 6.03 5.62
CA LEU A 98 10.71 5.06 6.31
C LEU A 98 11.01 5.00 7.81
N LYS A 99 12.28 5.09 8.21
CA LYS A 99 12.67 5.13 9.62
C LYS A 99 12.16 6.40 10.32
N ALA A 100 12.26 7.54 9.65
CA ALA A 100 11.78 8.82 10.19
C ALA A 100 10.24 8.90 10.30
N HIS A 101 9.52 8.21 9.41
CA HIS A 101 8.05 8.25 9.31
C HIS A 101 7.40 6.88 9.46
N GLY A 102 8.04 5.97 10.20
CA GLY A 102 7.58 4.59 10.39
C GLY A 102 6.57 4.44 11.51
N GLU A 103 6.40 5.44 12.38
CA GLU A 103 5.45 5.41 13.49
C GLU A 103 4.00 5.22 13.02
N GLY A 104 3.22 4.39 13.71
CA GLY A 104 1.83 4.10 13.36
C GLY A 104 1.64 3.31 12.05
N LEU A 105 2.70 2.84 11.41
CA LEU A 105 2.63 1.99 10.22
C LEU A 105 2.84 0.51 10.54
N ILE A 106 2.06 -0.35 9.90
CA ILE A 106 2.31 -1.80 9.76
C ILE A 106 2.90 -2.05 8.37
N ALA A 107 3.95 -2.86 8.27
CA ALA A 107 4.63 -3.16 7.02
C ALA A 107 4.52 -4.65 6.69
N LEU A 108 4.21 -4.96 5.43
CA LEU A 108 4.22 -6.32 4.88
C LEU A 108 5.24 -6.39 3.74
N THR A 109 5.99 -7.49 3.63
CA THR A 109 7.11 -7.61 2.67
C THR A 109 6.72 -7.66 1.19
N ALA A 110 5.42 -7.53 0.86
CA ALA A 110 4.85 -7.39 -0.47
C ALA A 110 4.99 -8.65 -1.35
N CYS A 111 4.63 -8.48 -2.62
CA CYS A 111 4.60 -9.53 -3.63
C CYS A 111 6.01 -9.90 -4.13
N MET A 112 6.08 -10.66 -5.23
CA MET A 112 7.33 -11.07 -5.90
C MET A 112 8.25 -9.90 -6.30
N ALA A 113 7.75 -8.66 -6.30
CA ALA A 113 8.52 -7.45 -6.53
C ALA A 113 9.10 -6.81 -5.25
N GLY A 114 8.81 -7.34 -4.07
CA GLY A 114 9.41 -6.91 -2.80
C GLY A 114 10.86 -7.34 -2.63
N ALA A 115 11.61 -6.64 -1.77
CA ALA A 115 13.04 -6.89 -1.57
C ALA A 115 13.31 -8.31 -1.04
N VAL A 116 12.55 -8.73 -0.02
CA VAL A 116 12.68 -10.06 0.62
C VAL A 116 12.31 -11.18 -0.38
N PRO A 117 11.12 -11.19 -1.02
CA PRO A 117 10.78 -12.19 -2.04
C PRO A 117 11.78 -12.26 -3.21
N ARG A 118 12.31 -11.11 -3.66
CA ARG A 118 13.33 -11.07 -4.73
C ARG A 118 14.63 -11.75 -4.31
N ALA A 119 15.11 -11.50 -3.09
CA ALA A 119 16.32 -12.14 -2.55
C ALA A 119 16.14 -13.66 -2.42
N VAL A 120 15.02 -14.10 -1.82
CA VAL A 120 14.66 -15.52 -1.70
C VAL A 120 14.60 -16.18 -3.07
N ARG A 121 13.96 -15.55 -4.06
CA ARG A 121 13.88 -16.10 -5.42
C ARG A 121 15.24 -16.31 -6.07
N ARG A 122 16.22 -15.43 -5.79
CA ARG A 122 17.60 -15.57 -6.29
C ARG A 122 18.41 -16.60 -5.51
N GLY A 123 17.88 -17.15 -4.42
CA GLY A 123 18.60 -18.03 -3.51
C GLY A 123 19.55 -17.30 -2.56
N ASP A 124 19.49 -15.97 -2.49
CA ASP A 124 20.33 -15.16 -1.59
C ASP A 124 19.63 -14.96 -0.24
N MET A 125 19.67 -16.01 0.59
CA MET A 125 19.04 -15.98 1.91
C MET A 125 19.73 -15.02 2.87
N ASP A 126 21.01 -14.70 2.66
CA ASP A 126 21.73 -13.74 3.50
C ASP A 126 21.27 -12.31 3.22
N GLU A 127 21.06 -11.94 1.96
CA GLU A 127 20.39 -10.69 1.60
C GLU A 127 18.97 -10.64 2.17
N ALA A 128 18.20 -11.73 2.05
CA ALA A 128 16.85 -11.77 2.59
C ALA A 128 16.82 -11.55 4.11
N ARG A 129 17.73 -12.17 4.89
CA ARG A 129 17.88 -11.94 6.34
C ARG A 129 18.24 -10.50 6.66
N ARG A 130 19.20 -9.91 5.92
CA ARG A 130 19.57 -8.50 6.10
C ARG A 130 18.36 -7.58 5.88
N GLU A 131 17.61 -7.81 4.81
CA GLU A 131 16.41 -7.02 4.51
C GLU A 131 15.32 -7.16 5.57
N VAL A 132 15.05 -8.37 6.07
CA VAL A 132 14.11 -8.58 7.17
C VAL A 132 14.56 -7.84 8.43
N ARG A 133 15.85 -7.91 8.80
CA ARG A 133 16.39 -7.23 9.98
C ARG A 133 16.35 -5.71 9.87
N ASP A 134 16.65 -5.17 8.69
CA ASP A 134 16.55 -3.74 8.41
C ASP A 134 15.11 -3.26 8.58
N LEU A 135 14.15 -3.94 7.96
CA LEU A 135 12.73 -3.62 8.11
C LEU A 135 12.27 -3.79 9.56
N LYS A 136 12.73 -4.83 10.26
CA LYS A 136 12.40 -5.07 11.67
C LYS A 136 12.94 -3.96 12.56
N SER A 137 14.11 -3.38 12.24
CA SER A 137 14.66 -2.24 12.96
C SER A 137 13.83 -0.95 12.81
N ILE A 138 13.03 -0.85 11.73
CA ILE A 138 12.15 0.29 11.44
C ILE A 138 10.77 0.08 12.05
N PHE A 139 10.17 -1.09 11.85
CA PHE A 139 8.76 -1.35 12.18
C PHE A 139 8.57 -2.13 13.48
N GLY A 140 9.59 -2.84 13.97
CA GLY A 140 9.51 -3.64 15.19
C GLY A 140 8.48 -4.78 15.08
N ASP A 141 7.55 -4.83 16.02
CA ASP A 141 6.42 -5.78 16.10
C ASP A 141 5.31 -5.50 15.07
N ARG A 142 5.48 -4.46 14.23
CA ARG A 142 4.58 -4.08 13.14
C ARG A 142 5.06 -4.56 11.78
N LEU A 143 6.12 -5.37 11.71
CA LEU A 143 6.55 -6.05 10.50
C LEU A 143 5.92 -7.44 10.39
N TYR A 144 5.43 -7.78 9.20
CA TYR A 144 4.97 -9.11 8.84
C TYR A 144 5.64 -9.56 7.55
N LEU A 145 5.98 -10.86 7.46
CA LEU A 145 6.45 -11.44 6.21
C LEU A 145 5.26 -12.00 5.43
N GLU A 146 5.18 -11.66 4.15
CA GLU A 146 3.99 -11.89 3.33
C GLU A 146 4.13 -13.16 2.47
N ILE A 147 3.11 -14.02 2.54
CA ILE A 147 2.94 -15.18 1.66
C ILE A 147 1.68 -14.99 0.80
N GLN A 148 1.77 -15.38 -0.47
CA GLN A 148 0.72 -15.09 -1.45
C GLN A 148 0.22 -16.34 -2.18
N SER A 149 -1.07 -16.32 -2.56
CA SER A 149 -1.81 -17.44 -3.16
C SER A 149 -2.07 -17.25 -4.66
N ASN A 150 -1.08 -16.74 -5.40
CA ASN A 150 -1.28 -16.24 -6.77
C ASN A 150 -1.07 -17.29 -7.88
N ALA A 151 -0.89 -18.57 -7.51
CA ALA A 151 -0.67 -19.70 -8.41
C ALA A 151 0.48 -19.51 -9.43
N LEU A 152 1.49 -18.71 -9.09
CA LEU A 152 2.70 -18.57 -9.90
C LEU A 152 3.67 -19.70 -9.58
N LYS A 153 4.31 -20.28 -10.61
CA LYS A 153 5.28 -21.38 -10.46
C LYS A 153 6.43 -21.01 -9.51
N GLU A 154 6.89 -19.77 -9.55
CA GLU A 154 7.97 -19.27 -8.68
C GLU A 154 7.50 -18.96 -7.25
N GLN A 155 6.18 -18.89 -7.00
CA GLN A 155 5.64 -18.47 -5.70
C GLN A 155 5.87 -19.54 -4.62
N LEU A 156 5.74 -20.82 -4.96
CA LEU A 156 5.90 -21.92 -4.01
C LEU A 156 7.29 -21.89 -3.33
N PRO A 157 8.43 -21.93 -4.07
CA PRO A 157 9.74 -21.87 -3.43
C PRO A 157 9.98 -20.54 -2.67
N VAL A 158 9.40 -19.42 -3.13
CA VAL A 158 9.49 -18.15 -2.41
C VAL A 158 8.72 -18.17 -1.10
N ASN A 159 7.48 -18.67 -1.09
CA ASN A 159 6.69 -18.82 0.13
C ASN A 159 7.41 -19.73 1.14
N HIS A 160 8.03 -20.82 0.68
CA HIS A 160 8.87 -21.68 1.55
C HIS A 160 10.02 -20.91 2.21
N GLY A 161 10.80 -20.15 1.42
CA GLY A 161 11.91 -19.37 1.96
C GLY A 161 11.44 -18.23 2.88
N VAL A 162 10.28 -17.63 2.59
CA VAL A 162 9.67 -16.62 3.48
C VAL A 162 9.22 -17.25 4.80
N CYS A 163 8.61 -18.43 4.79
CA CYS A 163 8.27 -19.17 6.00
C CYS A 163 9.53 -19.53 6.82
N GLU A 164 10.60 -19.95 6.16
CA GLU A 164 11.90 -20.21 6.81
C GLU A 164 12.42 -18.94 7.52
N LEU A 165 12.45 -17.81 6.81
CA LEU A 165 12.87 -16.52 7.37
C LEU A 165 11.99 -16.07 8.54
N ALA A 166 10.68 -16.28 8.46
CA ALA A 166 9.74 -15.94 9.53
C ALA A 166 10.09 -16.66 10.83
N ARG A 167 10.42 -17.96 10.74
CA ARG A 167 10.84 -18.77 11.89
C ARG A 167 12.22 -18.36 12.41
N GLU A 168 13.19 -18.16 11.54
CA GLU A 168 14.56 -17.80 11.91
C GLU A 168 14.64 -16.44 12.60
N GLU A 169 13.96 -15.43 12.02
CA GLU A 169 14.04 -14.05 12.47
C GLU A 169 12.95 -13.71 13.50
N GLY A 170 12.04 -14.65 13.81
CA GLY A 170 10.91 -14.45 14.73
C GLY A 170 10.02 -13.28 14.29
N VAL A 171 9.55 -13.32 13.04
CA VAL A 171 8.65 -12.32 12.44
C VAL A 171 7.38 -13.03 11.99
N PRO A 172 6.18 -12.54 12.37
CA PRO A 172 4.92 -13.20 12.04
C PRO A 172 4.63 -13.19 10.53
N LEU A 173 3.94 -14.22 10.05
CA LEU A 173 3.48 -14.31 8.67
C LEU A 173 2.15 -13.58 8.45
N VAL A 174 1.87 -13.16 7.23
CA VAL A 174 0.55 -12.69 6.79
C VAL A 174 0.24 -13.24 5.41
N ALA A 175 -1.01 -13.64 5.18
CA ALA A 175 -1.47 -14.13 3.89
C ALA A 175 -2.24 -13.06 3.10
N THR A 176 -1.89 -12.87 1.84
CA THR A 176 -2.58 -11.95 0.91
C THR A 176 -2.70 -12.55 -0.50
N ALA A 177 -3.33 -11.84 -1.43
CA ALA A 177 -3.57 -12.32 -2.80
C ALA A 177 -3.29 -11.27 -3.89
N ASP A 178 -2.66 -10.13 -3.54
CA ASP A 178 -2.26 -9.06 -4.47
C ASP A 178 -3.32 -8.75 -5.55
N SER A 179 -4.56 -8.52 -5.12
CA SER A 179 -5.70 -8.48 -6.03
C SER A 179 -5.69 -7.21 -6.89
N HIS A 180 -5.74 -7.38 -8.22
CA HIS A 180 -5.78 -6.31 -9.21
C HIS A 180 -7.17 -6.16 -9.88
N TYR A 181 -8.04 -7.14 -9.70
CA TYR A 181 -9.39 -7.14 -10.26
C TYR A 181 -10.39 -7.83 -9.32
N VAL A 182 -11.68 -7.63 -9.59
CA VAL A 182 -12.74 -7.99 -8.63
C VAL A 182 -13.11 -9.46 -8.72
N ARG A 183 -13.26 -10.00 -9.93
CA ARG A 183 -13.62 -11.41 -10.18
C ARG A 183 -12.61 -12.10 -11.06
N ARG A 184 -12.53 -13.43 -10.94
CA ARG A 184 -11.62 -14.24 -11.77
C ARG A 184 -11.86 -13.98 -13.26
N GLU A 185 -13.13 -13.89 -13.66
CA GLU A 185 -13.54 -13.59 -15.04
C GLU A 185 -13.02 -12.24 -15.57
N ASP A 186 -12.66 -11.30 -14.69
CA ASP A 186 -12.15 -9.97 -15.06
C ASP A 186 -10.67 -10.00 -15.48
N ALA A 187 -9.97 -11.14 -15.35
CA ALA A 187 -8.56 -11.27 -15.68
C ALA A 187 -8.26 -10.83 -17.13
N LYS A 188 -9.16 -11.16 -18.07
CA LYS A 188 -9.01 -10.77 -19.48
C LYS A 188 -9.16 -9.27 -19.69
N ALA A 189 -10.09 -8.63 -18.98
CA ALA A 189 -10.28 -7.20 -19.03
C ALA A 189 -9.06 -6.46 -18.44
N HIS A 190 -8.49 -6.99 -17.35
CA HIS A 190 -7.26 -6.47 -16.78
C HIS A 190 -6.06 -6.61 -17.75
N GLU A 191 -5.94 -7.74 -18.45
CA GLU A 191 -4.90 -7.92 -19.47
C GLU A 191 -5.00 -6.87 -20.60
N VAL A 192 -6.21 -6.55 -21.04
CA VAL A 192 -6.44 -5.47 -22.02
C VAL A 192 -6.00 -4.11 -21.46
N LEU A 193 -6.30 -3.82 -20.19
CA LEU A 193 -5.85 -2.59 -19.53
C LEU A 193 -4.32 -2.47 -19.51
N MET A 194 -3.60 -3.56 -19.23
CA MET A 194 -2.13 -3.60 -19.28
C MET A 194 -1.58 -3.37 -20.68
N ALA A 195 -2.24 -3.92 -21.71
CA ALA A 195 -1.87 -3.69 -23.11
C ALA A 195 -2.01 -2.21 -23.49
N ILE A 196 -3.11 -1.56 -23.08
CA ILE A 196 -3.33 -0.11 -23.26
C ILE A 196 -2.23 0.69 -22.55
N ALA A 197 -1.96 0.38 -21.27
CA ALA A 197 -0.96 1.10 -20.47
C ALA A 197 0.46 0.97 -21.05
N SER A 198 0.79 -0.18 -21.65
CA SER A 198 2.09 -0.43 -22.29
C SER A 198 2.18 0.04 -23.73
N GLY A 199 1.10 0.61 -24.30
CA GLY A 199 1.05 1.08 -25.69
C GLY A 199 1.21 -0.05 -26.72
N ARG A 200 0.77 -1.27 -26.39
CA ARG A 200 0.89 -2.46 -27.24
C ARG A 200 -0.48 -3.01 -27.64
N THR A 201 -0.53 -3.69 -28.77
CA THR A 201 -1.75 -4.40 -29.20
C THR A 201 -1.93 -5.67 -28.39
N PHE A 202 -3.18 -6.14 -28.35
CA PHE A 202 -3.52 -7.35 -27.61
C PHE A 202 -2.84 -8.61 -28.17
N ASP A 203 -2.63 -8.66 -29.48
CA ASP A 203 -2.00 -9.79 -30.16
C ASP A 203 -0.47 -9.78 -30.09
N ASP A 204 0.16 -8.69 -29.58
CA ASP A 204 1.61 -8.64 -29.40
C ASP A 204 2.05 -9.67 -28.34
N PRO A 205 2.86 -10.69 -28.71
CA PRO A 205 3.33 -11.70 -27.75
C PRO A 205 4.29 -11.13 -26.71
N LYS A 206 4.84 -9.93 -26.93
CA LYS A 206 5.72 -9.21 -26.01
C LYS A 206 4.97 -8.19 -25.15
N ARG A 207 3.63 -8.16 -25.20
CA ARG A 207 2.83 -7.29 -24.33
C ARG A 207 3.07 -7.62 -22.87
N MET A 208 2.88 -6.63 -22.01
CA MET A 208 2.86 -6.86 -20.57
C MET A 208 1.60 -7.65 -20.21
N ARG A 209 1.76 -8.75 -19.49
CA ARG A 209 0.67 -9.56 -18.94
C ARG A 209 1.14 -10.27 -17.68
N HIS A 210 0.21 -10.68 -16.84
CA HIS A 210 0.50 -11.63 -15.78
C HIS A 210 0.48 -13.07 -16.31
N ASP A 211 1.30 -13.94 -15.73
CA ASP A 211 1.30 -15.38 -16.04
C ASP A 211 0.23 -16.15 -15.22
N THR A 212 -0.74 -15.44 -14.63
CA THR A 212 -1.79 -15.99 -13.77
C THR A 212 -3.09 -15.18 -13.90
N GLU A 213 -4.22 -15.87 -13.66
CA GLU A 213 -5.57 -15.28 -13.55
C GLU A 213 -6.08 -15.26 -12.10
N GLU A 214 -5.20 -15.50 -11.13
CA GLU A 214 -5.55 -15.64 -9.71
C GLU A 214 -5.40 -14.33 -8.89
N LEU A 215 -5.21 -13.17 -9.54
CA LEU A 215 -5.08 -11.85 -8.90
C LEU A 215 -6.44 -11.17 -8.69
N TYR A 216 -7.45 -11.96 -8.32
CA TYR A 216 -8.77 -11.45 -7.96
C TYR A 216 -9.00 -11.54 -6.45
N ILE A 217 -10.10 -10.92 -6.02
CA ILE A 217 -10.60 -11.00 -4.66
C ILE A 217 -11.15 -12.41 -4.37
N LYS A 218 -10.33 -13.28 -3.80
CA LYS A 218 -10.71 -14.64 -3.39
C LYS A 218 -11.70 -14.62 -2.21
N SER A 219 -12.65 -15.55 -2.22
CA SER A 219 -13.39 -15.94 -1.03
C SER A 219 -12.47 -16.58 0.02
N PRO A 220 -12.86 -16.65 1.30
CA PRO A 220 -12.06 -17.35 2.31
C PRO A 220 -11.75 -18.79 1.91
N GLN A 221 -12.71 -19.52 1.36
CA GLN A 221 -12.52 -20.91 0.93
C GLN A 221 -11.52 -21.03 -0.22
N GLU A 222 -11.61 -20.17 -1.23
CA GLU A 222 -10.63 -20.11 -2.33
C GLU A 222 -9.23 -19.75 -1.81
N MET A 223 -9.14 -18.79 -0.89
CA MET A 223 -7.87 -18.38 -0.28
C MET A 223 -7.23 -19.53 0.51
N TYR A 224 -8.01 -20.27 1.31
CA TYR A 224 -7.50 -21.39 2.11
C TYR A 224 -7.04 -22.54 1.22
N ALA A 225 -7.84 -22.91 0.22
CA ALA A 225 -7.48 -23.96 -0.72
C ALA A 225 -6.20 -23.60 -1.51
N ALA A 226 -6.10 -22.34 -1.96
CA ALA A 226 -4.93 -21.87 -2.70
C ALA A 226 -3.69 -21.80 -1.81
N LEU A 227 -3.79 -21.32 -0.57
CA LEU A 227 -2.66 -21.34 0.37
C LEU A 227 -2.25 -22.76 0.74
N GLU A 228 -3.19 -23.67 1.00
CA GLU A 228 -2.88 -25.08 1.27
C GLU A 228 -2.12 -25.72 0.09
N ALA A 229 -2.56 -25.46 -1.14
CA ALA A 229 -1.92 -25.97 -2.36
C ALA A 229 -0.57 -25.32 -2.70
N VAL A 230 -0.41 -24.00 -2.44
CA VAL A 230 0.75 -23.19 -2.87
C VAL A 230 1.78 -23.02 -1.75
N THR A 231 1.44 -23.30 -0.50
CA THR A 231 2.42 -23.23 0.59
C THR A 231 3.14 -24.56 0.76
N GLY A 232 2.48 -25.72 0.73
CA GLY A 232 3.16 -27.01 0.96
C GLY A 232 3.91 -27.11 2.32
N VAL A 233 3.91 -26.04 3.14
CA VAL A 233 4.56 -25.92 4.45
C VAL A 233 3.49 -25.95 5.54
N GLY A 234 3.00 -27.14 5.84
CA GLY A 234 2.28 -27.42 7.10
C GLY A 234 1.14 -26.45 7.46
N GLY A 235 1.01 -26.13 8.75
CA GLY A 235 -0.09 -25.31 9.29
C GLY A 235 0.18 -23.79 9.32
N GLU A 236 1.32 -23.32 8.82
CA GLU A 236 1.77 -21.92 8.94
C GLU A 236 0.83 -20.94 8.23
N TRP A 237 0.22 -21.35 7.11
CA TRP A 237 -0.75 -20.53 6.39
C TRP A 237 -1.98 -20.18 7.24
N LYS A 238 -2.35 -21.04 8.21
CA LYS A 238 -3.47 -20.77 9.13
C LYS A 238 -3.16 -19.60 10.05
N GLU A 239 -1.92 -19.55 10.55
CA GLU A 239 -1.42 -18.41 11.32
C GLU A 239 -1.39 -17.15 10.45
N ALA A 240 -0.87 -17.24 9.22
CA ALA A 240 -0.79 -16.12 8.30
C ALA A 240 -2.17 -15.52 7.95
N VAL A 241 -3.19 -16.37 7.77
CA VAL A 241 -4.58 -15.96 7.60
C VAL A 241 -5.11 -15.31 8.88
N ASN A 242 -4.88 -15.89 10.06
CA ASN A 242 -5.32 -15.30 11.32
C ASN A 242 -4.68 -13.93 11.56
N ASN A 243 -3.40 -13.79 11.23
CA ASN A 243 -2.67 -12.52 11.33
C ASN A 243 -3.24 -11.45 10.40
N SER A 244 -3.82 -11.79 9.25
CA SER A 244 -4.53 -10.82 8.40
C SER A 244 -5.72 -10.15 9.12
N TRP A 245 -6.47 -10.93 9.91
CA TRP A 245 -7.55 -10.41 10.74
C TRP A 245 -7.03 -9.59 11.92
N LEU A 246 -5.96 -10.03 12.59
CA LEU A 246 -5.32 -9.26 13.66
C LEU A 246 -4.78 -7.91 13.18
N ILE A 247 -4.16 -7.87 11.99
CA ILE A 247 -3.72 -6.61 11.36
C ILE A 247 -4.90 -5.69 11.11
N ALA A 248 -5.98 -6.22 10.52
CA ALA A 248 -7.21 -5.47 10.32
C ALA A 248 -7.76 -4.88 11.64
N GLU A 249 -7.73 -5.65 12.73
CA GLU A 249 -8.16 -5.17 14.06
C GLU A 249 -7.25 -4.08 14.63
N ARG A 250 -5.94 -4.16 14.38
CA ARG A 250 -4.97 -3.13 14.78
C ARG A 250 -5.15 -1.82 14.00
N CYS A 251 -5.69 -1.85 12.79
CA CYS A 251 -5.86 -0.68 11.92
C CYS A 251 -7.16 0.09 12.17
N ASN A 252 -7.04 1.25 12.83
CA ASN A 252 -8.17 2.11 13.19
C ASN A 252 -7.85 3.56 12.87
N VAL A 253 -8.21 4.00 11.66
CA VAL A 253 -8.08 5.39 11.18
C VAL A 253 -9.46 6.03 11.09
N ASP A 254 -9.60 7.24 11.60
CA ASP A 254 -10.81 8.04 11.44
C ASP A 254 -10.55 9.29 10.59
N LEU A 255 -11.17 9.36 9.41
CA LEU A 255 -11.03 10.52 8.54
C LEU A 255 -12.06 11.56 8.95
N ASN A 256 -11.60 12.61 9.65
CA ASN A 256 -12.45 13.77 9.87
C ASN A 256 -12.61 14.57 8.57
N LEU A 257 -13.69 14.28 7.85
CA LEU A 257 -14.05 14.93 6.58
C LEU A 257 -15.03 16.10 6.77
N LYS A 258 -15.43 16.41 8.02
CA LYS A 258 -16.40 17.47 8.33
C LYS A 258 -15.74 18.80 8.69
N ASP A 259 -14.52 18.74 9.22
CA ASP A 259 -13.79 19.94 9.64
C ASP A 259 -13.42 20.83 8.46
N LYS A 260 -13.56 22.14 8.67
CA LYS A 260 -13.14 23.16 7.71
C LYS A 260 -11.74 23.65 8.07
N HIS A 261 -10.78 23.43 7.18
CA HIS A 261 -9.42 23.94 7.33
C HIS A 261 -9.22 25.22 6.50
N LEU A 262 -9.75 26.34 6.99
CA LEU A 262 -9.58 27.64 6.32
C LEU A 262 -8.19 28.25 6.63
N PRO A 263 -7.50 28.85 5.65
CA PRO A 263 -6.28 29.61 5.90
C PRO A 263 -6.53 30.73 6.91
N LYS A 264 -5.56 30.94 7.83
CA LYS A 264 -5.60 32.07 8.75
C LYS A 264 -5.04 33.31 8.06
N PHE A 265 -5.92 34.21 7.61
CA PHE A 265 -5.51 35.50 7.06
C PHE A 265 -5.04 36.42 8.20
N GLN A 266 -3.89 37.06 8.02
CA GLN A 266 -3.33 37.99 9.01
C GLN A 266 -3.78 39.42 8.67
N VAL A 267 -4.34 40.11 9.66
CA VAL A 267 -4.74 41.52 9.55
C VAL A 267 -3.76 42.42 10.30
N PRO A 268 -3.68 43.72 9.95
CA PRO A 268 -2.87 44.69 10.70
C PRO A 268 -3.24 44.74 12.18
N ASP A 269 -2.28 45.14 13.01
CA ASP A 269 -2.49 45.31 14.45
C ASP A 269 -3.64 46.27 14.73
N GLY A 270 -4.55 45.85 15.63
CA GLY A 270 -5.75 46.61 15.98
C GLY A 270 -6.96 46.38 15.07
N GLU A 271 -6.85 45.55 14.02
CA GLU A 271 -7.97 45.17 13.16
C GLU A 271 -8.47 43.75 13.45
N THR A 272 -9.74 43.49 13.13
CA THR A 272 -10.31 42.14 13.00
C THR A 272 -10.43 41.77 11.52
N LEU A 273 -10.62 40.48 11.22
CA LEU A 273 -10.93 40.04 9.83
C LEU A 273 -12.12 40.80 9.25
N ASP A 274 -13.14 41.03 10.06
CA ASP A 274 -14.36 41.73 9.65
C ASP A 274 -14.11 43.22 9.41
N SER A 275 -13.39 43.90 10.32
CA SER A 275 -13.09 45.33 10.14
C SER A 275 -12.19 45.57 8.93
N TYR A 276 -11.21 44.68 8.72
CA TYR A 276 -10.30 44.76 7.60
C TYR A 276 -11.02 44.51 6.27
N LEU A 277 -11.85 43.47 6.20
CA LEU A 277 -12.67 43.21 5.02
C LEU A 277 -13.59 44.39 4.69
N GLN A 278 -14.26 44.97 5.69
CA GLN A 278 -15.15 46.11 5.50
C GLN A 278 -14.39 47.34 4.99
N ARG A 279 -13.22 47.65 5.56
CA ARG A 279 -12.37 48.76 5.13
C ARG A 279 -11.91 48.57 3.68
N ARG A 280 -11.37 47.39 3.35
CA ARG A 280 -10.91 47.06 1.99
C ARG A 280 -12.03 47.10 0.96
N ALA A 281 -13.24 46.68 1.33
CA ALA A 281 -14.41 46.76 0.46
C ALA A 281 -14.81 48.22 0.14
N ARG A 282 -14.74 49.12 1.13
CA ARG A 282 -15.00 50.56 0.92
C ARG A 282 -13.92 51.22 0.07
N GLU A 283 -12.64 51.00 0.40
CA GLU A 283 -11.52 51.51 -0.39
C GLU A 283 -11.61 51.08 -1.87
N GLY A 284 -11.96 49.82 -2.11
CA GLY A 284 -12.15 49.31 -3.46
C GLY A 284 -13.37 49.87 -4.18
N LEU A 285 -14.43 50.25 -3.45
CA LEU A 285 -15.60 50.92 -4.02
C LEU A 285 -15.23 52.32 -4.50
N ASP A 286 -14.55 53.09 -3.66
CA ASP A 286 -14.16 54.47 -3.97
C ASP A 286 -13.24 54.49 -5.21
N GLN A 287 -12.21 53.64 -5.25
CA GLN A 287 -11.30 53.51 -6.41
C GLN A 287 -12.00 53.13 -7.72
N ARG A 288 -13.13 52.42 -7.66
CA ARG A 288 -13.84 51.97 -8.87
C ARG A 288 -14.64 53.09 -9.52
N PHE A 289 -15.03 54.10 -8.74
CA PHE A 289 -15.87 55.21 -9.17
C PHE A 289 -15.13 56.55 -9.21
N GLU A 290 -13.81 56.55 -9.00
CA GLU A 290 -12.89 57.57 -9.49
C GLU A 290 -12.64 57.42 -11.00
#